data_AF-A0A0Q4GJG6-F1
#
_entry.id   AF-A0A0Q4GJG6-F1
#
_cell.length_a   1.000
_cell.length_b   1.000
_cell.length_c   1.000
_cell.angle_alpha   90.00
_cell.angle_beta   90.00
_cell.angle_gamma   90.00
#
_symmetry.space_group_name_H-M   'P 1'
#
loop_
_entity.id
_entity.type
_entity.pdbx_description
1 polymer ?
#
loop_
_entity_poly.entity_id
_entity_poly.type
_entity_poly.pdbx_seq_one_letter_code
_entity_poly.pdbx_strand_id
1 'polypeptide(L)'
;MTGRTIKSHDPDLDQTILDMSSACHRLAIAEERVALAHRAENSHQLLPGAVAQAAAIRDTIAARAHRLNLKPFGLRLIIEEHERLRQKMGRRPNMEQLERAVEAAAAQLARLAQADAAHQYDAELVARRSQHMAGASVKAIEYLRACA
;
A
#
# COMPACT_ATOMS: atom_id res chain seq x y z
N MET A 1 3.81 33.44 11.59
CA MET A 1 2.82 32.38 11.87
C MET A 1 3.50 31.25 12.62
N THR A 2 3.27 31.14 13.92
CA THR A 2 3.80 30.06 14.77
C THR A 2 2.78 28.92 14.79
N GLY A 3 2.89 27.99 13.84
CA GLY A 3 2.01 26.83 13.77
C GLY A 3 2.10 25.99 15.05
N ARG A 4 0.94 25.63 15.62
CA ARG A 4 0.81 24.84 16.85
C ARG A 4 1.45 23.46 16.68
N THR A 5 2.14 22.97 17.71
CA THR A 5 2.71 21.61 17.71
C THR A 5 1.57 20.58 17.74
N ILE A 6 1.81 19.38 17.19
CA ILE A 6 0.80 18.30 17.17
C ILE A 6 0.29 18.04 18.59
N LYS A 7 1.21 17.87 19.55
CA LYS A 7 0.90 17.72 20.98
C LYS A 7 -0.05 18.78 21.55
N SER A 8 0.03 20.02 21.07
CA SER A 8 -0.84 21.11 21.56
C SER A 8 -2.22 21.16 20.91
N HIS A 9 -2.38 20.51 19.75
CA HIS A 9 -3.62 20.51 18.98
C HIS A 9 -4.41 19.21 19.18
N ASP A 10 -3.71 18.07 19.14
CA ASP A 10 -4.25 16.74 19.31
C ASP A 10 -3.21 15.84 20.01
N PRO A 11 -3.24 15.77 21.36
CA PRO A 11 -2.33 14.95 22.14
C PRO A 11 -2.45 13.45 21.84
N ASP A 12 -3.65 12.98 21.52
CA ASP A 12 -3.93 11.57 21.25
C ASP A 12 -3.33 11.15 19.91
N LEU A 13 -3.39 12.03 18.91
CA LEU A 13 -2.69 11.84 17.64
C LEU A 13 -1.16 11.87 17.83
N ASP A 14 -0.62 12.83 18.59
CA ASP A 14 0.83 12.90 18.86
C ASP A 14 1.33 11.60 19.50
N GLN A 15 0.62 11.11 20.52
CA GLN A 15 0.97 9.85 21.18
C GLN A 15 0.83 8.65 20.24
N THR A 16 -0.24 8.61 19.44
CA THR A 16 -0.46 7.52 18.47
C THR A 16 0.65 7.47 17.43
N ILE A 17 1.12 8.62 16.93
CA ILE A 17 2.24 8.68 15.97
C ILE A 17 3.50 8.06 16.58
N LEU A 18 3.82 8.41 17.83
CA LEU A 18 4.99 7.86 18.53
C LEU A 18 4.88 6.35 18.75
N ASP A 19 3.71 5.88 19.20
CA ASP A 19 3.47 4.47 19.51
C ASP A 19 3.45 3.59 18.26
N MET A 20 2.93 4.12 17.13
CA MET A 20 2.61 3.31 15.95
C MET A 20 3.60 3.45 14.80
N SER A 21 4.56 4.39 14.86
CA SER A 21 5.60 4.54 13.84
C SER A 21 6.34 3.23 13.51
N SER A 22 6.74 2.47 14.54
CA SER A 22 7.38 1.15 14.35
C SER A 22 6.44 0.11 13.74
N ALA A 23 5.14 0.14 14.10
CA ALA A 23 4.15 -0.77 13.54
C ALA A 23 3.91 -0.49 12.05
N CYS A 24 3.83 0.77 11.63
CA CYS A 24 3.73 1.16 10.22
C CYS A 24 4.96 0.71 9.43
N HIS A 25 6.17 0.90 9.97
CA HIS A 25 7.39 0.42 9.33
C HIS A 25 7.42 -1.12 9.18
N ARG A 26 7.05 -1.85 10.25
CA ARG A 26 6.94 -3.31 10.20
C ARG A 26 5.88 -3.80 9.21
N LEU A 27 4.77 -3.06 9.06
CA LEU A 27 3.76 -3.38 8.05
C LEU A 27 4.33 -3.24 6.64
N ALA A 28 5.07 -2.17 6.34
CA ALA A 28 5.69 -1.99 5.02
C ALA A 28 6.64 -3.17 4.67
N ILE A 29 7.46 -3.61 5.62
CA ILE A 29 8.34 -4.79 5.46
C ILE A 29 7.51 -6.07 5.26
N ALA A 30 6.42 -6.25 6.02
CA ALA A 30 5.56 -7.41 5.89
C ALA A 30 4.84 -7.44 4.53
N GLU A 31 4.42 -6.29 4.01
CA GLU A 31 3.80 -6.16 2.68
C GLU A 31 4.78 -6.46 1.55
N GLU A 32 6.03 -6.01 1.68
CA GLU A 32 7.10 -6.38 0.75
C GLU A 32 7.36 -7.89 0.77
N ARG A 33 7.39 -8.52 1.95
CA ARG A 33 7.51 -9.99 2.07
C ARG A 33 6.38 -10.74 1.38
N VAL A 34 5.13 -10.24 1.47
CA VAL A 34 3.99 -10.80 0.74
C VAL A 34 4.21 -10.70 -0.77
N ALA A 35 4.65 -9.53 -1.26
CA ALA A 35 4.92 -9.33 -2.68
C ALA A 35 6.05 -10.24 -3.20
N LEU A 36 7.10 -10.45 -2.42
CA LEU A 36 8.20 -11.37 -2.75
C LEU A 36 7.73 -12.83 -2.72
N ALA A 37 6.94 -13.23 -1.72
CA ALA A 37 6.39 -14.57 -1.61
C ALA A 37 5.48 -14.94 -2.80
N HIS A 38 4.72 -13.99 -3.34
CA HIS A 38 3.92 -14.19 -4.56
C HIS A 38 4.76 -14.53 -5.80
N ARG A 39 6.02 -14.08 -5.85
CA ARG A 39 6.93 -14.28 -6.98
C ARG A 39 7.84 -15.50 -6.82
N ALA A 40 7.83 -16.14 -5.66
CA ALA A 40 8.67 -17.29 -5.36
C ALA A 40 8.09 -18.59 -5.94
N GLU A 41 8.96 -19.50 -6.38
CA GLU A 41 8.57 -20.83 -6.88
C GLU A 41 7.83 -21.66 -5.82
N ASN A 42 8.17 -21.46 -4.54
CA ASN A 42 7.51 -22.07 -3.38
C ASN A 42 6.44 -21.17 -2.73
N SER A 43 5.79 -20.31 -3.51
CA SER A 43 4.76 -19.37 -3.06
C SER A 43 3.69 -20.02 -2.18
N HIS A 44 3.23 -21.21 -2.52
CA HIS A 44 2.23 -21.98 -1.77
C HIS A 44 2.61 -22.25 -0.30
N GLN A 45 3.90 -22.31 0.03
CA GLN A 45 4.39 -22.51 1.40
C GLN A 45 4.62 -21.19 2.14
N LEU A 46 5.18 -20.19 1.44
CA LEU A 46 5.63 -18.94 2.06
C LEU A 46 4.50 -17.91 2.23
N LEU A 47 3.54 -17.90 1.29
CA LEU A 47 2.53 -16.85 1.21
C LEU A 47 1.57 -16.82 2.43
N PRO A 48 1.04 -17.95 2.95
CA PRO A 48 0.09 -17.92 4.07
C PRO A 48 0.69 -17.26 5.32
N GLY A 49 1.94 -17.59 5.65
CA GLY A 49 2.63 -17.01 6.81
C GLY A 49 2.89 -15.51 6.65
N ALA A 50 3.34 -15.08 5.47
CA ALA A 50 3.57 -13.66 5.19
C ALA A 50 2.27 -12.84 5.25
N VAL A 51 1.17 -13.36 4.69
CA VAL A 51 -0.16 -12.73 4.73
C VAL A 51 -0.68 -12.62 6.15
N ALA A 52 -0.58 -13.69 6.95
CA ALA A 52 -1.02 -13.69 8.35
C ALA A 52 -0.24 -12.67 9.18
N GLN A 53 1.08 -12.57 8.98
CA GLN A 53 1.91 -11.56 9.65
C GLN A 53 1.46 -10.13 9.30
N ALA A 54 1.24 -9.83 8.02
CA ALA A 54 0.76 -8.52 7.58
C ALA A 54 -0.63 -8.21 8.14
N ALA A 55 -1.54 -9.18 8.16
CA ALA A 55 -2.90 -9.02 8.70
C ALA A 55 -2.90 -8.64 10.18
N ALA A 56 -2.13 -9.34 11.03
CA ALA A 56 -2.05 -9.03 12.45
C ALA A 56 -1.57 -7.59 12.74
N ILE A 57 -0.63 -7.09 11.94
CA ILE A 57 -0.16 -5.70 12.07
C ILE A 57 -1.23 -4.72 11.60
N ARG A 58 -1.96 -5.02 10.50
CA ARG A 58 -3.08 -4.20 10.03
C ARG A 58 -4.19 -4.09 11.07
N ASP A 59 -4.53 -5.18 11.75
CA ASP A 59 -5.55 -5.17 12.81
C ASP A 59 -5.14 -4.26 13.98
N THR A 60 -3.85 -4.26 14.33
CA THR A 60 -3.30 -3.36 15.35
C THR A 60 -3.44 -1.90 14.95
N ILE A 61 -3.12 -1.56 13.69
CA ILE A 61 -3.28 -0.21 13.15
C ILE A 61 -4.76 0.18 13.08
N ALA A 62 -5.63 -0.74 12.66
CA ALA A 62 -7.07 -0.50 12.56
C ALA A 62 -7.68 -0.19 13.93
N ALA A 63 -7.34 -0.96 14.96
CA ALA A 63 -7.80 -0.71 16.33
C ALA A 63 -7.40 0.69 16.83
N ARG A 64 -6.20 1.18 16.48
CA ARG A 64 -5.75 2.53 16.83
C ARG A 64 -6.45 3.61 16.01
N ALA A 65 -6.61 3.39 14.70
CA ALA A 65 -7.29 4.32 13.81
C ALA A 65 -8.75 4.54 14.22
N HIS A 66 -9.45 3.46 14.62
CA HIS A 66 -10.83 3.55 15.09
C HIS A 66 -10.99 4.44 16.34
N ARG A 67 -10.02 4.42 17.27
CA ARG A 67 -10.04 5.30 18.45
C ARG A 67 -9.94 6.79 18.09
N LEU A 68 -9.27 7.09 16.98
CA LEU A 68 -9.13 8.46 16.45
C LEU A 68 -10.22 8.81 15.43
N ASN A 69 -11.23 7.95 15.24
CA ASN A 69 -12.25 8.09 14.19
C ASN A 69 -11.66 8.23 12.76
N LEU A 70 -10.56 7.54 12.50
CA LEU A 70 -9.87 7.52 11.21
C LEU A 70 -10.00 6.15 10.54
N LYS A 71 -9.89 6.12 9.21
CA LYS A 71 -9.66 4.88 8.48
C LYS A 71 -8.22 4.40 8.72
N PRO A 72 -7.95 3.07 8.78
CA PRO A 72 -6.60 2.54 9.03
C PRO A 72 -5.53 3.08 8.08
N PHE A 73 -5.86 3.17 6.79
CA PHE A 73 -4.96 3.75 5.78
C PHE A 73 -4.70 5.24 6.01
N GLY A 74 -5.70 6.00 6.47
CA GLY A 74 -5.54 7.41 6.81
C GLY A 74 -4.57 7.62 7.97
N LEU A 75 -4.69 6.81 9.03
CA LEU A 75 -3.73 6.85 10.14
C LEU A 75 -2.30 6.51 9.68
N ARG A 76 -2.16 5.47 8.86
CA ARG A 76 -0.85 5.09 8.29
C ARG A 76 -0.24 6.23 7.48
N LEU A 77 -1.01 6.88 6.61
CA LEU A 77 -0.55 8.00 5.78
C LEU A 77 -0.04 9.17 6.65
N ILE A 78 -0.77 9.51 7.72
CA ILE A 78 -0.35 10.57 8.65
C ILE A 78 1.00 10.21 9.30
N ILE A 79 1.16 8.98 9.77
CA ILE A 79 2.39 8.52 10.43
C ILE A 79 3.57 8.51 9.45
N GLU A 80 3.37 8.03 8.23
CA GLU A 80 4.41 7.99 7.19
C GLU A 80 4.89 9.39 6.81
N GLU A 81 3.96 10.32 6.56
CA GLU A 81 4.32 11.70 6.23
C GLU A 81 4.93 12.44 7.44
N HIS A 82 4.48 12.17 8.66
CA HIS A 82 5.13 12.68 9.87
C HIS A 82 6.59 12.25 9.95
N GLU A 83 6.86 10.95 9.79
CA GLU A 83 8.23 10.41 9.88
C GLU A 83 9.12 10.94 8.75
N ARG A 84 8.59 11.01 7.53
CA ARG A 84 9.28 11.59 6.37
C ARG A 84 9.64 13.07 6.62
N LEU A 85 8.69 13.87 7.10
CA LEU A 85 8.95 15.27 7.44
C LEU A 85 9.96 15.39 8.58
N ARG A 86 9.83 14.57 9.63
CA ARG A 86 10.75 14.56 10.77
C ARG A 86 12.19 14.28 10.32
N GLN A 87 12.38 13.27 9.47
CA GLN A 87 13.69 12.94 8.88
C GLN A 87 14.23 14.09 8.03
N LYS A 88 13.39 14.68 7.17
CA LYS A 88 13.79 15.78 6.28
C LYS A 88 14.17 17.05 7.06
N MET A 89 13.46 17.36 8.13
CA MET A 89 13.61 18.60 8.89
C MET A 89 14.56 18.48 10.08
N GLY A 90 14.91 17.26 10.51
CA GLY A 90 15.67 17.01 11.73
C GLY A 90 14.93 17.35 13.03
N ARG A 91 13.62 17.66 12.95
CA ARG A 91 12.77 18.02 14.10
C ARG A 91 11.32 17.60 13.85
N ARG A 92 10.52 17.52 14.92
CA ARG A 92 9.10 17.20 14.78
C ARG A 92 8.36 18.29 13.97
N PRO A 93 7.55 17.92 12.97
CA PRO A 93 6.72 18.87 12.25
C PRO A 93 5.60 19.40 13.15
N ASN A 94 5.11 20.61 12.85
CA ASN A 94 3.90 21.14 13.46
C ASN A 94 2.64 20.66 12.70
N MET A 95 1.45 20.95 13.22
CA MET A 95 0.20 20.44 12.64
C MET A 95 -0.01 20.92 11.19
N GLU A 96 0.18 22.22 10.93
CA GLU A 96 0.02 22.80 9.58
C GLU A 96 0.97 22.17 8.54
N GLN A 97 2.21 21.84 8.95
CA GLN A 97 3.19 21.17 8.09
C GLN A 97 2.76 19.74 7.78
N LEU A 98 2.26 19.03 8.79
CA LEU A 98 1.77 17.67 8.65
C LEU A 98 0.53 17.61 7.75
N GLU A 99 -0.43 18.50 7.97
CA GLU A 99 -1.65 18.63 7.15
C GLU A 99 -1.30 18.83 5.67
N ARG A 100 -0.41 19.79 5.36
CA ARG A 100 0.04 20.05 3.99
C ARG A 100 0.76 18.85 3.36
N ALA A 101 1.55 18.11 4.12
CA ALA A 101 2.21 16.90 3.62
C ALA A 101 1.21 15.79 3.32
N VAL A 102 0.23 15.57 4.20
CA VAL A 102 -0.84 14.59 4.00
C VAL A 102 -1.70 14.96 2.79
N GLU A 103 -2.03 16.24 2.62
CA GLU A 103 -2.77 16.74 1.44
C GLU A 103 -2.00 16.49 0.14
N ALA A 104 -0.70 16.82 0.12
CA ALA A 104 0.16 16.58 -1.03
C ALA A 104 0.28 15.08 -1.36
N ALA A 105 0.42 14.23 -0.34
CA ALA A 105 0.48 12.78 -0.50
C ALA A 105 -0.85 12.21 -1.01
N ALA A 106 -1.99 12.67 -0.48
CA ALA A 106 -3.31 12.28 -0.94
C ALA A 106 -3.53 12.64 -2.43
N ALA A 107 -3.13 13.84 -2.85
CA ALA A 107 -3.20 14.26 -4.25
C ALA A 107 -2.31 13.39 -5.15
N GLN A 108 -1.12 13.00 -4.68
CA GLN A 108 -0.24 12.08 -5.41
C GLN A 108 -0.86 10.68 -5.54
N LEU A 109 -1.41 10.13 -4.45
CA LEU A 109 -2.09 8.83 -4.44
C LEU A 109 -3.31 8.81 -5.36
N ALA A 110 -4.08 9.90 -5.42
CA ALA A 110 -5.21 10.01 -6.34
C ALA A 110 -4.77 9.93 -7.81
N ARG A 111 -3.64 10.58 -8.17
CA ARG A 111 -3.08 10.48 -9.53
C ARG A 111 -2.55 9.07 -9.82
N LEU A 112 -1.88 8.44 -8.86
CA LEU A 112 -1.40 7.06 -9.01
C LEU A 112 -2.55 6.09 -9.20
N ALA A 113 -3.63 6.21 -8.42
CA ALA A 113 -4.81 5.37 -8.56
C ALA A 113 -5.45 5.46 -9.96
N GLN A 114 -5.45 6.65 -10.57
CA GLN A 114 -5.93 6.83 -11.95
C GLN A 114 -5.01 6.15 -12.97
N ALA A 115 -3.68 6.26 -12.81
CA ALA A 115 -2.72 5.59 -13.67
C ALA A 115 -2.80 4.05 -13.53
N ASP A 116 -2.92 3.55 -12.30
CA ASP A 116 -3.06 2.12 -12.01
C ASP A 116 -4.33 1.54 -12.63
N ALA A 117 -5.45 2.27 -12.61
CA ALA A 117 -6.68 1.84 -13.27
C ALA A 117 -6.51 1.68 -14.79
N ALA A 118 -5.75 2.58 -15.43
CA ALA A 118 -5.43 2.46 -16.87
C ALA A 118 -4.54 1.23 -17.14
N HIS A 119 -3.51 1.01 -16.32
CA HIS A 119 -2.63 -0.16 -16.45
C HIS A 119 -3.35 -1.49 -16.22
N GLN A 120 -4.31 -1.53 -15.29
CA GLN A 120 -5.14 -2.71 -15.06
C GLN A 120 -5.98 -3.04 -16.30
N TYR A 121 -6.59 -2.04 -16.93
CA TYR A 121 -7.36 -2.24 -18.16
C TYR A 121 -6.49 -2.81 -19.30
N ASP A 122 -5.30 -2.25 -19.51
CA ASP A 122 -4.37 -2.75 -20.53
C ASP A 122 -3.93 -4.19 -20.24
N ALA A 123 -3.62 -4.51 -18.98
CA ALA A 123 -3.25 -5.85 -18.56
C ALA A 123 -4.38 -6.86 -18.79
N GLU A 124 -5.63 -6.50 -18.48
CA GLU A 124 -6.81 -7.33 -18.76
C GLU A 124 -6.97 -7.59 -20.27
N LEU A 125 -6.79 -6.56 -21.09
CA LEU A 125 -6.91 -6.67 -22.55
C LEU A 125 -5.83 -7.62 -23.11
N VAL A 126 -4.59 -7.47 -22.65
CA VAL A 126 -3.48 -8.37 -23.02
C VAL A 126 -3.75 -9.80 -22.56
N ALA A 127 -4.26 -10.00 -21.35
CA ALA A 127 -4.59 -11.32 -20.81
C ALA A 127 -5.67 -12.03 -21.65
N ARG A 128 -6.77 -11.33 -21.98
CA ARG A 128 -7.83 -11.86 -22.85
C ARG A 128 -7.29 -12.24 -24.22
N ARG A 129 -6.48 -11.37 -24.84
CA ARG A 129 -5.85 -11.65 -26.14
C ARG A 129 -4.98 -12.91 -26.09
N SER A 130 -4.13 -13.03 -25.08
CA SER A 130 -3.26 -14.20 -24.90
C SER A 130 -4.04 -15.50 -24.75
N GLN A 131 -5.16 -15.48 -24.01
CA GLN A 131 -6.06 -16.64 -23.88
C GLN A 131 -6.69 -17.03 -25.23
N HIS A 132 -7.22 -16.04 -25.97
CA HIS A 132 -7.79 -16.28 -27.30
C HIS A 132 -6.75 -16.84 -28.28
N MET A 133 -5.55 -16.27 -28.31
CA MET A 133 -4.47 -16.74 -29.16
C MET A 133 -4.01 -18.14 -28.76
N ALA A 134 -3.85 -18.45 -27.48
CA ALA A 134 -3.48 -19.79 -27.03
C ALA A 134 -4.50 -20.85 -27.50
N GLY A 135 -5.80 -20.58 -27.35
CA GLY A 135 -6.85 -21.47 -27.85
C GLY A 135 -6.86 -21.60 -29.39
N ALA A 136 -6.64 -20.49 -30.10
CA ALA A 136 -6.56 -20.50 -31.56
C ALA A 136 -5.31 -21.24 -32.06
N SER A 137 -4.18 -21.13 -31.37
CA SER A 137 -2.95 -21.85 -31.69
C SER A 137 -3.11 -23.35 -31.57
N VAL A 138 -3.82 -23.86 -30.55
CA VAL A 138 -4.13 -25.30 -30.43
C VAL A 138 -4.92 -25.77 -31.66
N LYS A 139 -5.99 -25.07 -32.04
CA LYS A 139 -6.79 -25.42 -33.23
C LYS A 139 -6.01 -25.33 -34.54
N ALA A 140 -5.13 -24.33 -34.67
CA ALA A 140 -4.27 -24.20 -35.83
C ALA A 140 -3.29 -25.39 -35.95
N ILE A 141 -2.71 -25.83 -34.82
CA ILE A 141 -1.85 -27.03 -34.78
C ILE A 141 -2.66 -28.29 -35.15
N GLU A 142 -3.87 -28.45 -34.62
CA GLU A 142 -4.77 -29.57 -34.96
C GLU A 142 -5.09 -29.60 -36.47
N TYR A 143 -5.43 -28.46 -37.05
CA TYR A 143 -5.69 -28.33 -38.49
C TYR A 143 -4.47 -28.71 -39.33
N LEU A 144 -3.29 -28.16 -39.00
CA LEU A 144 -2.06 -28.46 -39.72
C LEU A 144 -1.70 -29.96 -39.67
N ARG A 145 -1.96 -30.63 -38.54
CA ARG A 145 -1.77 -32.09 -38.40
C ARG A 145 -2.76 -32.91 -39.22
N ALA A 146 -4.01 -32.44 -39.36
CA ALA A 146 -5.03 -33.12 -40.15
C ALA A 146 -4.80 -32.99 -41.68
N CYS A 147 -4.03 -31.99 -42.11
CA CYS A 147 -3.66 -31.79 -43.51
C CYS A 147 -2.34 -32.47 -43.92
N ALA A 148 -1.60 -33.07 -42.98
CA ALA A 148 -0.34 -33.78 -43.21
C ALA A 148 -0.57 -35.28 -43.36
#